data_AF-A0A6A1UH90-F1
#
_entry.id   AF-A0A6A1UH90-F1
#
_cell.length_a   1.000
_cell.length_b   1.000
_cell.length_c   1.000
_cell.angle_alpha   90.00
_cell.angle_beta   90.00
_cell.angle_gamma   90.00
#
_symmetry.space_group_name_H-M   'P 1'
#
loop_
_entity.id
_entity.type
_entity.pdbx_description
1 polymer ?
#
loop_
_entity_poly.entity_id
_entity_poly.type
_entity_poly.pdbx_seq_one_letter_code
_entity_poly.pdbx_strand_id
1 'polypeptide(L)'
;MIWSTNVGSKSRNNTLAQLLDSGNLVLNIHGDERRQVWQSFDYPTNTMLPNMKLGLDRRTGLNRRLTSWKSEDDPGTGNWLYKIDTNGSPQFFLYEGSVPRWRSGPWNGQGWSGVPDFEQGVSSMLVSWTTKTRVSLFGLPSIQEYSPYQN
;
A
#
# COMPACT_ATOMS: atom_id res chain seq x y z
N MET A 1 12.21 -15.63 18.71
CA MET A 1 11.01 -14.92 18.23
C MET A 1 11.33 -14.35 16.86
N ILE A 2 10.61 -14.77 15.82
CA ILE A 2 10.98 -14.47 14.41
C ILE A 2 10.23 -13.22 13.90
N TRP A 3 8.98 -12.99 14.32
CA TRP A 3 8.21 -11.77 14.04
C TRP A 3 7.00 -11.62 14.98
N SER A 4 6.51 -10.39 15.17
CA SER A 4 5.21 -10.10 15.82
C SER A 4 4.71 -8.68 15.49
N THR A 5 3.40 -8.46 15.61
CA THR A 5 2.81 -7.12 15.58
C THR A 5 3.10 -6.35 16.87
N ASN A 6 3.48 -5.07 16.78
CA ASN A 6 3.66 -4.19 17.95
C ASN A 6 2.33 -3.56 18.39
N VAL A 7 1.39 -4.40 18.82
CA VAL A 7 0.17 -3.97 19.51
C VAL A 7 0.49 -3.99 21.00
N GLY A 8 0.81 -2.83 21.58
CA GLY A 8 1.11 -2.73 23.02
C GLY A 8 -0.07 -3.14 23.92
N SER A 9 -0.14 -2.60 25.13
CA SER A 9 -1.19 -2.91 26.14
C SER A 9 -2.65 -2.65 25.72
N LYS A 10 -2.92 -2.26 24.47
CA LYS A 10 -4.26 -2.15 23.87
C LYS A 10 -4.93 -3.52 23.65
N SER A 11 -4.19 -4.63 23.68
CA SER A 11 -4.68 -6.00 23.46
C SER A 11 -4.93 -6.78 24.77
N ARG A 12 -5.15 -6.07 25.88
CA ARG A 12 -4.87 -6.55 27.25
C ARG A 12 -5.68 -7.73 27.78
N ASN A 13 -6.58 -8.32 27.00
CA ASN A 13 -6.92 -9.74 26.99
C ASN A 13 -8.14 -9.89 26.05
N ASN A 14 -8.10 -10.89 25.18
CA ASN A 14 -9.15 -11.22 24.20
C ASN A 14 -9.08 -10.43 22.88
N THR A 15 -8.04 -10.70 22.08
CA THR A 15 -7.97 -10.27 20.67
C THR A 15 -8.20 -11.46 19.74
N LEU A 16 -8.94 -11.24 18.66
CA LEU A 16 -9.21 -12.23 17.62
C LEU A 16 -8.46 -11.84 16.34
N ALA A 17 -7.69 -12.79 15.79
CA ALA A 17 -7.14 -12.66 14.44
C ALA A 17 -8.16 -13.16 13.42
N GLN A 18 -8.45 -12.36 12.40
CA GLN A 18 -9.45 -12.67 11.38
C GLN A 18 -8.91 -12.30 10.00
N LEU A 19 -9.00 -13.24 9.05
CA LEU A 19 -8.77 -12.95 7.64
C LEU A 19 -10.10 -12.58 7.00
N LEU A 20 -10.21 -11.37 6.45
CA LEU A 20 -11.39 -10.88 5.76
C LEU A 20 -11.40 -11.34 4.29
N ASP A 21 -12.58 -11.39 3.66
CA ASP A 21 -12.73 -11.73 2.24
C ASP A 21 -11.97 -10.80 1.29
N SER A 22 -11.62 -9.59 1.76
CA SER A 22 -10.74 -8.66 1.03
C SER A 22 -9.27 -9.09 0.97
N GLY A 23 -8.87 -10.13 1.72
CA GLY A 23 -7.48 -10.53 1.95
C GLY A 23 -6.78 -9.76 3.08
N ASN A 24 -7.49 -8.84 3.75
CA ASN A 24 -6.94 -8.12 4.90
C ASN A 24 -6.96 -9.01 6.16
N LEU A 25 -5.79 -9.25 6.75
CA LEU A 25 -5.66 -9.91 8.04
C LEU A 25 -5.74 -8.85 9.12
N VAL A 26 -6.74 -8.93 9.99
CA VAL A 26 -6.99 -7.95 11.04
C VAL A 26 -6.87 -8.58 12.43
N LEU A 27 -6.48 -7.76 13.39
CA LEU A 27 -6.54 -8.09 14.81
C LEU A 27 -7.56 -7.18 15.47
N ASN A 28 -8.64 -7.76 15.96
CA ASN A 28 -9.77 -7.06 16.59
C ASN A 28 -9.85 -7.38 18.07
N ILE A 29 -10.49 -6.50 18.86
CA ILE A 29 -10.87 -6.84 20.23
C ILE A 29 -12.09 -7.76 20.17
N HIS A 30 -12.02 -8.90 20.85
CA HIS A 30 -13.14 -9.84 20.93
C HIS A 30 -14.34 -9.18 21.63
N GLY A 31 -15.52 -9.27 21.01
CA GLY A 31 -16.72 -8.59 21.47
C GLY A 31 -16.84 -7.12 21.02
N ASP A 32 -15.82 -6.58 20.34
CA ASP A 32 -15.85 -5.27 19.67
C ASP A 32 -15.07 -5.30 18.36
N GLU A 33 -15.68 -5.92 17.34
CA GLU A 33 -15.10 -6.06 15.99
C GLU A 33 -14.87 -4.72 15.29
N ARG A 34 -15.48 -3.63 15.78
CA ARG A 34 -15.25 -2.28 15.26
C ARG A 34 -13.91 -1.72 15.72
N ARG A 35 -13.34 -2.29 16.80
CA ARG A 35 -12.07 -1.85 17.38
C ARG A 35 -10.91 -2.70 16.88
N GLN A 36 -10.51 -2.40 15.66
CA GLN A 36 -9.30 -2.94 15.04
C GLN A 36 -8.05 -2.33 15.66
N VAL A 37 -7.14 -3.19 16.13
CA VAL A 37 -5.85 -2.76 16.72
C VAL A 37 -4.67 -2.93 15.76
N TRP A 38 -4.80 -3.79 14.75
CA TRP A 38 -3.82 -4.00 13.69
C TRP A 38 -4.47 -4.53 12.42
N GLN A 39 -3.85 -4.27 11.26
CA GLN A 39 -4.23 -4.87 9.97
C GLN A 39 -3.02 -5.04 9.05
N SER A 40 -3.04 -6.07 8.20
CA SER A 40 -1.97 -6.33 7.22
C SER A 40 -1.95 -5.29 6.11
N PHE A 41 -3.09 -4.70 5.76
CA PHE A 41 -3.17 -3.67 4.71
C PHE A 41 -2.39 -2.38 5.05
N ASP A 42 -2.02 -2.18 6.31
CA ASP A 42 -1.13 -1.10 6.75
C ASP A 42 0.36 -1.41 6.51
N TYR A 43 0.70 -2.67 6.25
CA TYR A 43 2.06 -3.18 6.05
C TYR A 43 2.15 -4.04 4.78
N PRO A 44 1.91 -3.44 3.60
CA PRO A 44 2.04 -4.14 2.32
C PRO A 44 3.46 -4.67 2.06
N THR A 45 3.54 -5.70 1.21
CA THR A 45 4.79 -6.23 0.64
C THR A 45 5.02 -5.67 -0.76
N ASN A 46 4.98 -6.51 -1.80
CA ASN A 46 5.20 -6.17 -3.20
C ASN A 46 3.91 -5.91 -3.99
N THR A 47 2.75 -6.22 -3.41
CA THR A 47 1.46 -6.25 -4.10
C THR A 47 0.44 -5.34 -3.42
N MET A 48 -0.39 -4.69 -4.23
CA MET A 48 -1.56 -3.95 -3.77
C MET A 48 -2.84 -4.68 -4.17
N LEU A 49 -3.61 -5.11 -3.18
CA LEU A 49 -4.94 -5.68 -3.36
C LEU A 49 -6.02 -4.59 -3.45
N PRO A 50 -7.20 -4.90 -4.00
CA PRO A 50 -8.35 -4.01 -3.92
C PRO A 50 -8.63 -3.59 -2.47
N ASN A 51 -9.02 -2.33 -2.28
CA ASN A 51 -9.31 -1.69 -0.98
C ASN A 51 -8.09 -1.36 -0.12
N MET A 52 -6.88 -1.69 -0.56
CA MET A 52 -5.66 -1.21 0.09
C MET A 52 -5.47 0.29 -0.12
N LYS A 53 -4.70 0.90 0.76
CA LYS A 53 -4.32 2.31 0.67
C LYS A 53 -2.82 2.39 0.44
N LEU A 54 -2.41 3.29 -0.45
CA LEU A 54 -1.02 3.67 -0.62
C LEU A 54 -0.84 5.13 -0.26
N GLY A 55 0.30 5.42 0.34
CA GLY A 55 0.70 6.76 0.75
C GLY A 55 0.56 7.04 2.25
N LEU A 56 0.69 8.33 2.57
CA LEU A 56 0.84 8.84 3.93
C LEU A 56 -0.50 9.01 4.65
N ASP A 57 -0.71 8.23 5.71
CA ASP A 57 -1.72 8.52 6.72
C ASP A 57 -1.23 9.66 7.62
N ARG A 58 -1.72 10.88 7.39
CA ARG A 58 -1.29 12.06 8.16
C ARG A 58 -1.66 12.00 9.65
N ARG A 59 -2.61 11.17 10.05
CA ARG A 59 -3.02 11.04 11.46
C ARG A 59 -2.05 10.15 12.23
N THR A 60 -1.56 9.08 11.60
CA THR A 60 -0.64 8.13 12.25
C THR A 60 0.83 8.33 11.86
N GLY A 61 1.11 9.08 10.80
CA GLY A 61 2.43 9.20 10.19
C GLY A 61 2.82 7.98 9.35
N LEU A 62 1.96 6.96 9.23
CA LEU A 62 2.28 5.74 8.51
C LEU A 62 2.27 5.99 7.00
N ASN A 63 3.41 5.77 6.35
CA ASN A 63 3.51 5.82 4.88
C ASN A 63 3.47 4.39 4.30
N ARG A 64 2.33 4.03 3.71
CA ARG A 64 2.13 2.72 3.05
C ARG A 64 2.79 2.75 1.68
N ARG A 65 3.69 1.79 1.42
CA ARG A 65 4.57 1.72 0.25
C ARG A 65 4.80 0.27 -0.15
N LEU A 66 5.01 0.00 -1.44
CA LEU A 66 5.32 -1.34 -1.90
C LEU A 66 6.83 -1.51 -2.05
N THR A 67 7.33 -2.67 -1.65
CA THR A 67 8.74 -3.05 -1.84
C THR A 67 8.78 -4.37 -2.59
N SER A 68 9.63 -4.48 -3.62
CA SER A 68 9.74 -5.73 -4.38
C SER A 68 10.29 -6.86 -3.53
N TRP A 69 10.07 -8.08 -4.02
CA TRP A 69 10.89 -9.22 -3.62
C TRP A 69 12.30 -9.09 -4.16
N LYS A 70 13.22 -9.87 -3.60
CA LYS A 70 14.62 -9.89 -4.03
C LYS A 70 14.78 -10.62 -5.36
N SER A 71 14.03 -11.71 -5.54
CA SER A 71 13.86 -12.45 -6.79
C SER A 71 12.49 -13.13 -6.79
N GLU A 72 12.17 -13.87 -7.86
CA GLU A 72 10.93 -14.65 -7.96
C GLU A 72 10.81 -15.69 -6.83
N ASP A 73 11.91 -16.39 -6.53
CA ASP A 73 11.95 -17.43 -5.49
C ASP A 73 12.34 -16.93 -4.08
N ASP A 74 12.75 -15.67 -3.94
CA ASP A 74 13.17 -15.07 -2.66
C ASP A 74 12.26 -13.89 -2.27
N PRO A 75 11.27 -14.09 -1.37
CA PRO A 75 10.35 -13.06 -0.91
C PRO A 75 11.00 -12.04 0.05
N GLY A 76 12.31 -12.11 0.26
CA GLY A 76 13.08 -11.11 0.99
C GLY A 76 12.96 -9.72 0.37
N THR A 77 13.42 -8.70 1.12
CA THR A 77 13.32 -7.31 0.68
C THR A 77 14.21 -7.06 -0.54
N GLY A 78 13.61 -6.69 -1.67
CA GLY A 78 14.31 -6.34 -2.91
C GLY A 78 14.70 -4.87 -3.00
N ASN A 79 15.21 -4.48 -4.18
CA ASN A 79 15.78 -3.15 -4.42
C ASN A 79 14.77 -2.13 -4.96
N TRP A 80 13.56 -2.55 -5.33
CA TRP A 80 12.57 -1.64 -5.91
C TRP A 80 11.58 -1.16 -4.86
N LEU A 81 11.30 0.14 -4.86
CA LEU A 81 10.39 0.78 -3.91
C LEU A 81 9.41 1.70 -4.63
N TYR A 82 8.11 1.47 -4.43
CA TYR A 82 7.05 2.32 -4.91
C TYR A 82 6.40 3.07 -3.76
N LYS A 83 6.48 4.40 -3.75
CA LYS A 83 5.95 5.25 -2.68
C LYS A 83 5.45 6.60 -3.19
N ILE A 84 4.57 7.22 -2.42
CA ILE A 84 4.22 8.63 -2.60
C ILE A 84 5.32 9.51 -2.01
N ASP A 85 5.67 10.56 -2.74
CA ASP A 85 6.35 11.73 -2.21
C ASP A 85 5.32 12.85 -2.05
N THR A 86 5.23 13.41 -0.84
CA THR A 86 4.31 14.51 -0.52
C THR A 86 5.02 15.87 -0.46
N ASN A 87 6.31 15.94 -0.79
CA ASN A 87 7.03 17.20 -0.87
C ASN A 87 6.56 18.00 -2.09
N GLY A 88 5.99 19.18 -1.85
CA GLY A 88 5.36 19.97 -2.91
C GLY A 88 4.05 19.36 -3.38
N SER A 89 3.93 19.07 -4.69
CA SER A 89 2.75 18.41 -5.24
C SER A 89 2.87 16.89 -5.10
N PRO A 90 1.92 16.21 -4.42
CA PRO A 90 2.00 14.78 -4.21
C PRO A 90 2.08 14.01 -5.53
N GLN A 91 3.01 13.07 -5.63
CA GLN A 91 3.21 12.20 -6.78
C GLN A 91 3.86 10.88 -6.35
N PHE A 92 3.63 9.81 -7.10
CA PHE A 92 4.27 8.53 -6.87
C PHE A 92 5.60 8.44 -7.60
N PHE A 93 6.53 7.71 -7.00
CA PHE A 93 7.81 7.39 -7.58
C PHE A 93 8.09 5.90 -7.46
N LEU A 94 8.72 5.35 -8.49
CA LEU A 94 9.38 4.06 -8.46
C LEU A 94 10.89 4.30 -8.34
N TYR A 95 11.48 3.80 -7.28
CA TYR A 95 12.91 3.88 -7.02
C TYR A 95 13.55 2.50 -7.22
N GLU A 96 14.78 2.52 -7.73
CA GLU A 96 15.72 1.41 -7.62
C GLU A 96 16.82 1.85 -6.63
N GLY A 97 16.80 1.28 -5.43
CA GLY A 97 17.57 1.77 -4.30
C GLY A 97 17.19 3.22 -3.96
N SER A 98 18.12 4.15 -4.15
CA SER A 98 17.90 5.59 -3.93
C SER A 98 17.67 6.39 -5.22
N VAL A 99 17.75 5.74 -6.39
CA VAL A 99 17.65 6.41 -7.69
C VAL A 99 16.19 6.37 -8.17
N PRO A 100 15.53 7.52 -8.41
CA PRO A 100 14.21 7.53 -9.01
C PRO A 100 14.30 7.08 -10.47
N ARG A 101 13.57 6.02 -10.83
CA ARG A 101 13.51 5.48 -12.20
C ARG A 101 12.27 5.94 -12.95
N TRP A 102 11.17 6.16 -12.23
CA TRP A 102 9.93 6.62 -12.80
C TRP A 102 9.16 7.49 -11.81
N ARG A 103 8.30 8.37 -12.33
CA ARG A 103 7.35 9.15 -11.54
C ARG A 103 5.99 9.21 -12.21
N SER A 104 4.94 9.22 -11.41
CA SER A 104 3.56 9.36 -11.90
C SER A 104 3.23 10.77 -12.34
N GLY A 105 4.05 11.76 -11.96
CA GLY A 105 3.66 13.17 -11.98
C GLY A 105 2.56 13.47 -10.96
N PRO A 106 2.22 14.75 -10.74
CA PRO A 106 1.20 15.14 -9.77
C PRO A 106 -0.20 14.68 -10.19
N TRP A 107 -1.08 14.56 -9.20
CA TRP A 107 -2.50 14.37 -9.43
C TRP A 107 -3.14 15.66 -9.98
N ASN A 108 -3.82 15.57 -11.13
CA ASN A 108 -4.42 16.73 -11.80
C ASN A 108 -5.93 16.88 -11.56
N GLY A 109 -6.53 16.06 -10.70
CA GLY A 109 -7.97 16.02 -10.46
C GLY A 109 -8.68 14.83 -11.12
N GLN A 110 -8.14 14.34 -12.24
CA GLN A 110 -8.69 13.20 -13.00
C GLN A 110 -7.77 11.98 -12.95
N GLY A 111 -6.47 12.20 -12.98
CA GLY A 111 -5.44 11.16 -13.06
C GLY A 111 -4.09 11.67 -12.61
N TRP A 112 -3.11 10.77 -12.65
CA TRP A 112 -1.70 11.13 -12.48
C TRP A 112 -1.16 11.61 -13.82
N SER A 113 -0.56 12.81 -13.86
CA SER A 113 -0.24 13.49 -15.13
C SER A 113 0.77 12.73 -16.01
N GLY A 114 1.59 11.87 -15.42
CA GLY A 114 2.56 11.00 -16.10
C GLY A 114 2.02 9.61 -16.41
N VAL A 115 0.70 9.39 -16.27
CA VAL A 115 0.04 8.12 -16.59
C VAL A 115 -1.18 8.41 -17.48
N PRO A 116 -0.96 8.61 -18.79
CA PRO A 116 -1.97 9.13 -19.71
C PRO A 116 -3.07 8.11 -20.10
N ASP A 117 -2.79 6.80 -20.05
CA ASP A 117 -3.70 5.75 -20.55
C ASP A 117 -4.42 5.00 -19.42
N PHE A 118 -5.13 5.72 -18.56
CA PHE A 118 -6.11 5.10 -17.67
C PHE A 118 -7.49 5.06 -18.35
N GLU A 119 -7.65 4.25 -19.40
CA GLU A 119 -8.97 3.97 -19.98
C GLU A 119 -9.84 3.17 -19.00
N GLN A 120 -11.12 3.51 -18.93
CA GLN A 120 -12.13 3.00 -18.00
C GLN A 120 -12.56 1.53 -18.24
N GLY A 121 -11.66 0.65 -18.68
CA GLY A 121 -12.00 -0.71 -19.14
C GLY A 121 -11.09 -1.85 -18.65
N VAL A 122 -9.90 -1.56 -18.12
CA VAL A 122 -9.00 -2.58 -17.54
C VAL A 122 -8.80 -2.28 -16.06
N SER A 123 -9.44 -3.08 -15.20
CA SER A 123 -9.38 -2.99 -13.73
C SER A 123 -9.42 -1.55 -13.19
N SER A 124 -10.63 -0.97 -13.21
CA SER A 124 -10.92 0.41 -12.85
C SER A 124 -10.19 0.88 -11.58
N MET A 125 -9.33 1.89 -11.73
CA MET A 125 -8.72 2.63 -10.64
C MET A 125 -9.73 3.62 -10.06
N LEU A 126 -10.49 3.22 -9.05
CA LEU A 126 -11.40 4.11 -8.32
C LEU A 126 -10.63 4.95 -7.29
N VAL A 127 -10.27 6.18 -7.64
CA VAL A 127 -9.72 7.15 -6.69
C VAL A 127 -10.86 7.93 -6.06
N SER A 128 -11.17 7.68 -4.78
CA SER A 128 -12.14 8.49 -4.03
C SER A 128 -11.43 9.56 -3.20
N TRP A 129 -11.79 10.82 -3.45
CA TRP A 129 -11.52 11.93 -2.54
C TRP A 129 -12.74 12.06 -1.62
N THR A 130 -12.58 11.77 -0.33
CA THR A 130 -13.46 12.38 0.67
C THR A 130 -12.65 13.46 1.34
N THR A 131 -13.26 14.64 1.54
CA THR A 131 -12.66 15.77 2.26
C THR A 131 -12.37 15.38 3.70
N LYS A 132 -11.23 14.69 3.88
CA LYS A 132 -10.42 14.37 5.07
C LYS A 132 -9.60 13.10 4.79
N THR A 133 -8.36 13.33 4.35
CA THR A 133 -7.18 12.55 4.79
C THR A 133 -6.88 11.19 4.15
N ARG A 134 -7.42 10.82 2.97
CA ARG A 134 -7.18 9.48 2.40
C ARG A 134 -6.97 9.50 0.88
N VAL A 135 -5.95 8.76 0.41
CA VAL A 135 -5.79 8.32 -0.99
C VAL A 135 -5.85 6.79 -0.96
N SER A 136 -6.81 6.22 -1.67
CA SER A 136 -6.88 4.78 -1.93
C SER A 136 -6.61 4.57 -3.42
N LEU A 137 -5.66 3.69 -3.74
CA LEU A 137 -5.39 3.29 -5.11
C LEU A 137 -5.94 1.88 -5.28
N PHE A 138 -6.62 1.63 -6.38
CA PHE A 138 -7.15 0.32 -6.76
C PHE A 138 -6.56 -0.03 -8.11
N GLY A 139 -6.05 -1.26 -8.28
CA GLY A 139 -5.64 -1.75 -9.60
C GLY A 139 -4.27 -1.31 -10.11
N LEU A 140 -3.28 -1.05 -9.24
CA LEU A 140 -1.89 -1.02 -9.72
C LEU A 140 -1.38 -2.45 -9.90
N PRO A 141 -0.68 -2.76 -11.01
CA PRO A 141 0.01 -4.03 -11.15
C PRO A 141 1.11 -4.21 -10.09
N SER A 142 1.50 -5.46 -9.86
CA SER A 142 2.60 -5.80 -8.93
C SER A 142 3.86 -5.04 -9.33
N ILE A 143 4.68 -4.62 -8.35
CA ILE A 143 5.98 -3.99 -8.65
C ILE A 143 6.90 -4.92 -9.46
N GLN A 144 6.62 -6.23 -9.47
CA GLN A 144 7.34 -7.23 -10.29
C GLN A 144 7.15 -7.02 -11.79
N GLU A 145 6.01 -6.49 -12.25
CA GLU A 145 5.78 -6.19 -13.68
C GLU A 145 6.64 -5.03 -14.19
N TYR A 146 7.20 -4.24 -13.27
CA TYR A 146 8.11 -3.14 -13.58
C TYR A 146 9.58 -3.52 -13.33
N SER A 147 9.86 -4.77 -12.92
CA SER A 147 11.21 -5.29 -12.72
C SER A 147 11.79 -5.75 -14.06
N PRO A 148 13.03 -5.36 -14.44
CA PRO A 148 13.66 -5.77 -15.70
C PRO A 148 14.05 -7.26 -15.72
N TYR A 149 13.77 -8.02 -14.65
CA TYR A 149 14.05 -9.46 -14.56
C TYR A 149 12.91 -10.36 -15.05
N GLN A 150 11.98 -9.83 -15.87
CA GLN A 150 11.09 -10.69 -16.65
C GLN A 150 11.86 -11.28 -17.84
N ASN A 151 12.50 -12.41 -17.62
CA ASN A 151 12.92 -13.37 -18.65
C ASN A 151 12.87 -14.78 -18.07
#